data_AF-A0A9P8ZQN0-F1
#
_entry.id   AF-A0A9P8ZQN0-F1
#
_cell.length_a   1.000
_cell.length_b   1.000
_cell.length_c   1.000
_cell.angle_alpha   90.00
_cell.angle_beta   90.00
_cell.angle_gamma   90.00
#
_symmetry.space_group_name_H-M   'P 1'
#
loop_
_entity.id
_entity.type
_entity.pdbx_description
1 polymer ?
#
loop_
_entity_poly.entity_id
_entity_poly.type
_entity_poly.pdbx_seq_one_letter_code
_entity_poly.pdbx_strand_id
1 'polypeptide(L)'
;MSMDPRDMHLPPGANSRSAVNSFALDDSEWLLNQYGPWQPLFASAAHQLPQQAVAAPNGSWSADQLLHHVQLLQSQLNHAQMQLQLASFPPPQMKPSDREYIERSQLREQAICHPNRVGKAYCAWHGTARIKSNKTPDPGNLSCDCPLKEALFEEALARHGVGSVKTGPERVHPDIRRALLQLLEKCFNYRDGDFDVDPATGQWIPGQTPHDWARRAARAANSPPPAETR
;
A
#
# COMPACT_ATOMS: atom_id res chain seq x y z
N MET A 1 68.62 -18.34 36.19
CA MET A 1 68.72 -17.81 34.81
C MET A 1 67.60 -18.42 34.00
N SER A 2 66.84 -17.78 33.14
CA SER A 2 66.57 -16.38 32.78
C SER A 2 65.39 -16.54 31.81
N MET A 3 64.37 -15.68 31.86
CA MET A 3 63.26 -15.74 30.90
C MET A 3 63.74 -15.54 29.46
N ASP A 4 63.06 -16.17 28.50
CA ASP A 4 62.76 -15.48 27.23
C ASP A 4 61.42 -15.98 26.63
N PRO A 5 60.38 -15.13 26.56
CA PRO A 5 59.10 -15.42 25.93
C PRO A 5 59.04 -14.74 24.55
N ARG A 6 59.43 -15.47 23.51
CA ARG A 6 59.27 -15.03 22.13
C ARG A 6 58.79 -16.18 21.27
N ASP A 7 57.48 -16.31 21.17
CA ASP A 7 56.78 -16.88 20.01
C ASP A 7 55.29 -16.50 20.11
N MET A 8 55.01 -15.20 20.03
CA MET A 8 53.70 -14.71 19.59
C MET A 8 53.84 -14.21 18.15
N HIS A 9 53.67 -15.12 17.20
CA HIS A 9 53.41 -14.76 15.80
C HIS A 9 51.89 -14.74 15.57
N LEU A 10 51.31 -13.56 15.74
CA LEU A 10 50.05 -13.17 15.12
C LEU A 10 50.29 -12.89 13.63
N PRO A 11 49.50 -13.45 12.70
CA PRO A 11 49.54 -13.01 11.31
C PRO A 11 48.93 -11.61 11.14
N PRO A 12 49.44 -10.82 10.18
CA PRO A 12 49.10 -9.42 10.00
C PRO A 12 47.71 -9.22 9.39
N GLY A 13 47.08 -8.12 9.79
CA GLY A 13 45.74 -7.72 9.42
C GLY A 13 45.49 -7.70 7.91
N ALA A 14 44.48 -8.47 7.50
CA ALA A 14 43.70 -8.15 6.33
C ALA A 14 42.65 -7.11 6.76
N ASN A 15 42.71 -5.95 6.12
CA ASN A 15 41.68 -4.91 6.12
C ASN A 15 40.29 -5.51 5.88
N SER A 16 39.56 -5.85 6.93
CA SER A 16 38.10 -5.87 6.88
C SER A 16 37.65 -4.42 7.05
N ARG A 17 37.61 -3.71 5.92
CA ARG A 17 36.56 -2.71 5.75
C ARG A 17 35.27 -3.41 6.17
N SER A 18 34.65 -2.95 7.24
CA SER A 18 33.25 -3.19 7.52
C SER A 18 32.45 -2.70 6.32
N ALA A 19 32.37 -3.54 5.29
CA ALA A 19 31.27 -3.51 4.36
C ALA A 19 30.10 -4.06 5.15
N VAL A 20 29.47 -3.16 5.91
CA VAL A 20 28.07 -3.24 6.24
C VAL A 20 27.40 -3.52 4.90
N ASN A 21 27.02 -4.77 4.65
CA ASN A 21 26.27 -5.12 3.45
C ASN A 21 24.88 -4.53 3.66
N SER A 22 24.78 -3.26 3.29
CA SER A 22 23.57 -2.51 3.10
C SER A 22 22.77 -3.20 2.00
N PHE A 23 22.03 -4.26 2.36
CA PHE A 23 20.67 -4.39 1.87
C PHE A 23 19.84 -3.32 2.59
N ALA A 24 20.16 -2.06 2.27
CA ALA A 24 19.19 -0.99 2.34
C ALA A 24 18.17 -1.33 1.26
N LEU A 25 17.18 -2.14 1.66
CA LEU A 25 15.83 -1.92 1.17
C LEU A 25 15.54 -0.47 1.51
N ASP A 26 15.66 0.40 0.51
CA ASP A 26 15.25 1.79 0.54
C ASP A 26 13.70 1.88 0.54
N ASP A 27 13.11 1.10 1.45
CA ASP A 27 11.68 0.91 1.64
C ASP A 27 11.27 1.36 3.05
N SER A 28 12.20 1.83 3.88
CA SER A 28 11.84 2.54 5.13
C SER A 28 11.25 3.93 4.87
N GLU A 29 11.39 4.49 3.67
CA GLU A 29 10.73 5.76 3.29
C GLU A 29 9.22 5.59 3.03
N TRP A 30 8.73 4.39 2.68
CA TRP A 30 7.28 4.18 2.49
C TRP A 30 6.52 3.99 3.82
N LEU A 31 7.18 3.47 4.86
CA LEU A 31 6.58 3.28 6.20
C LEU A 31 6.44 4.59 6.99
N LEU A 32 7.26 5.60 6.70
CA LEU A 32 7.23 6.89 7.41
C LEU A 32 6.38 7.97 6.71
N ASN A 33 6.05 7.81 5.43
CA ASN A 33 5.26 8.79 4.67
C ASN A 33 3.75 8.52 4.62
N GLN A 34 3.27 7.41 5.21
CA GLN A 34 1.83 7.09 5.23
C GLN A 34 1.06 7.81 6.33
N TYR A 35 1.75 8.49 7.26
CA TYR A 35 1.15 9.35 8.29
C TYR A 35 1.74 10.77 8.22
N GLY A 36 1.65 11.42 7.05
CA GLY A 36 1.80 12.86 6.92
C GLY A 36 0.60 13.60 7.54
N PRO A 37 0.77 14.82 8.09
CA PRO A 37 -0.27 15.52 8.82
C PRO A 37 -1.44 15.82 7.89
N TRP A 38 -2.66 15.62 8.38
CA TRP A 38 -3.90 16.08 7.76
C TRP A 38 -3.76 17.52 7.30
N GLN A 39 -3.37 17.75 6.04
CA GLN A 39 -3.50 19.05 5.39
C GLN A 39 -4.85 19.07 4.68
N PRO A 40 -5.62 20.16 4.83
CA PRO A 40 -7.00 20.20 4.36
C PRO A 40 -7.02 20.22 2.82
N LEU A 41 -7.70 19.24 2.23
CA LEU A 41 -8.07 19.16 0.81
C LEU A 41 -9.07 20.26 0.37
N PHE A 42 -9.12 21.40 1.06
CA PHE A 42 -10.05 22.50 0.77
C PHE A 42 -9.40 23.70 0.06
N ALA A 43 -8.12 23.63 -0.32
CA ALA A 43 -7.41 24.79 -0.87
C ALA A 43 -7.74 25.13 -2.34
N SER A 44 -8.52 24.32 -3.08
CA SER A 44 -8.65 24.51 -4.53
C SER A 44 -10.02 24.99 -5.04
N ALA A 45 -11.00 25.25 -4.17
CA ALA A 45 -12.31 25.78 -4.58
C ALA A 45 -12.47 27.31 -4.37
N ALA A 46 -11.40 28.03 -4.01
CA ALA A 46 -11.47 29.47 -3.72
C ALA A 46 -11.14 30.39 -4.92
N HIS A 47 -10.77 29.83 -6.08
CA HIS A 47 -10.44 30.62 -7.26
C HIS A 47 -11.56 30.59 -8.30
N GLN A 48 -12.64 31.31 -8.01
CA GLN A 48 -13.45 32.06 -8.98
C GLN A 48 -14.66 32.67 -8.26
N LEU A 49 -14.41 33.55 -7.29
CA LEU A 49 -15.38 34.62 -7.04
C LEU A 49 -15.35 35.52 -8.28
N PRO A 50 -16.47 35.76 -8.97
CA PRO A 50 -16.51 36.79 -9.99
C PRO A 50 -16.21 38.12 -9.31
N GLN A 51 -15.01 38.66 -9.52
CA GLN A 51 -14.62 40.01 -9.11
C GLN A 51 -15.32 41.05 -10.00
N GLN A 52 -16.63 40.93 -10.20
CA GLN A 52 -17.42 42.05 -10.65
C GLN A 52 -17.68 42.94 -9.44
N ALA A 53 -16.62 43.59 -8.95
CA ALA A 53 -16.78 44.82 -8.21
C ALA A 53 -17.40 45.80 -9.20
N VAL A 54 -18.74 45.91 -9.15
CA VAL A 54 -19.47 46.94 -9.88
C VAL A 54 -18.98 48.25 -9.30
N ALA A 55 -18.01 48.88 -9.97
CA ALA A 55 -17.45 50.14 -9.55
C ALA A 55 -18.61 51.12 -9.37
N ALA A 56 -18.78 51.62 -8.15
CA ALA A 56 -19.74 52.67 -7.89
C ALA A 56 -19.42 53.83 -8.84
N PRO A 57 -20.36 54.29 -9.69
CA PRO A 57 -20.18 55.59 -10.32
C PRO A 57 -20.00 56.62 -9.20
N ASN A 58 -19.18 57.65 -9.43
CA ASN A 58 -18.74 58.67 -8.45
C ASN A 58 -19.88 59.56 -7.86
N GLY A 59 -21.06 59.00 -7.58
CA GLY A 59 -22.22 59.68 -6.98
C GLY A 59 -22.88 58.78 -5.93
N SER A 60 -23.43 59.41 -4.90
CA SER A 60 -24.14 58.72 -3.81
C SER A 60 -25.24 57.83 -4.38
N TRP A 61 -25.26 56.57 -3.96
CA TRP A 61 -26.32 55.64 -4.33
C TRP A 61 -27.66 56.11 -3.77
N SER A 62 -28.71 56.00 -4.57
CA SER A 62 -30.07 56.17 -4.04
C SER A 62 -30.46 54.99 -3.15
N ALA A 63 -31.45 55.20 -2.26
CA ALA A 63 -31.96 54.13 -1.40
C ALA A 63 -32.45 52.92 -2.22
N ASP A 64 -33.07 53.15 -3.38
CA ASP A 64 -33.54 52.10 -4.28
C ASP A 64 -32.40 51.31 -4.92
N GLN A 65 -31.31 51.98 -5.29
CA GLN A 65 -30.11 51.33 -5.84
C GLN A 65 -29.43 50.43 -4.80
N LEU A 66 -29.38 50.87 -3.54
CA LEU A 66 -28.85 50.06 -2.45
C LEU A 66 -29.72 48.83 -2.19
N LEU A 67 -31.05 49.00 -2.14
CA LEU A 67 -31.99 47.88 -1.98
C LEU A 67 -31.84 46.85 -3.09
N HIS A 68 -31.73 47.30 -4.34
CA HIS A 68 -31.54 46.41 -5.48
C HIS A 68 -30.22 45.64 -5.41
N HIS A 69 -29.14 46.29 -4.97
CA HIS A 69 -27.84 45.64 -4.83
C HIS A 69 -27.78 44.64 -3.68
N VAL A 70 -28.44 44.93 -2.56
CA VAL A 70 -28.57 43.98 -1.44
C VAL A 70 -29.32 42.73 -1.90
N GLN A 71 -30.42 42.88 -2.65
CA GLN A 71 -31.16 41.74 -3.21
C GLN A 71 -30.29 40.91 -4.17
N LEU A 72 -29.50 41.56 -5.03
CA LEU A 72 -28.57 40.88 -5.92
C LEU A 72 -27.54 40.06 -5.14
N LEU A 73 -26.89 40.66 -4.14
CA LEU A 73 -25.90 39.97 -3.31
C LEU A 73 -26.52 38.80 -2.52
N GLN A 74 -27.74 38.95 -2.02
CA GLN A 74 -28.46 37.86 -1.36
C GLN A 74 -28.77 36.71 -2.32
N SER A 75 -29.19 37.00 -3.55
CA SER A 75 -29.39 35.95 -4.56
C SER A 75 -28.09 35.20 -4.90
N GLN A 76 -26.96 35.93 -4.99
CA GLN A 76 -25.65 35.34 -5.26
C GLN A 76 -25.18 34.46 -4.10
N LEU A 77 -25.38 34.91 -2.85
CA LEU A 77 -25.07 34.11 -1.66
C LEU A 77 -25.92 32.84 -1.60
N ASN A 78 -27.22 32.93 -1.83
CA ASN A 78 -28.10 31.75 -1.83
C ASN A 78 -27.69 30.75 -2.92
N HIS A 79 -27.33 31.24 -4.12
CA HIS A 79 -26.86 30.38 -5.21
C HIS A 79 -25.53 29.70 -4.87
N ALA A 80 -24.56 30.45 -4.31
CA ALA A 80 -23.28 29.89 -3.88
C ALA A 80 -23.47 28.86 -2.75
N GLN A 81 -24.36 29.11 -1.80
CA GLN A 81 -24.71 28.15 -0.74
C GLN A 81 -25.30 26.86 -1.32
N MET A 82 -26.21 26.97 -2.30
CA MET A 82 -26.80 25.80 -2.96
C MET A 82 -25.74 24.99 -3.72
N GLN A 83 -24.80 25.65 -4.40
CA GLN A 83 -23.67 24.99 -5.07
C GLN A 83 -22.76 24.25 -4.08
N LEU A 84 -22.46 24.87 -2.93
CA LEU A 84 -21.67 24.24 -1.88
C LEU A 84 -22.38 23.04 -1.25
N GLN A 85 -23.71 23.11 -1.06
CA GLN A 85 -24.51 21.97 -0.59
C GLN A 85 -24.45 20.79 -1.58
N LEU A 86 -24.59 21.05 -2.88
CA LEU A 86 -24.50 20.02 -3.92
C LEU A 86 -23.09 19.41 -4.02
N ALA A 87 -22.04 20.22 -3.81
CA ALA A 87 -20.66 19.74 -3.76
C ALA A 87 -20.29 19.01 -2.46
N SER A 88 -21.10 19.16 -1.39
CA SER A 88 -20.85 18.53 -0.08
C SER A 88 -21.31 17.07 0.01
N PHE A 89 -22.08 16.59 -0.96
CA PHE A 89 -22.42 15.17 -1.06
C PHE A 89 -21.31 14.48 -1.86
N PRO A 90 -20.41 13.70 -1.24
CA PRO A 90 -19.55 12.82 -2.01
C PRO A 90 -20.45 11.94 -2.90
N PRO A 91 -20.06 11.66 -4.16
CA PRO A 91 -20.80 10.71 -4.97
C PRO A 91 -20.97 9.42 -4.16
N PRO A 92 -22.11 8.72 -4.25
CA PRO A 92 -22.31 7.47 -3.54
C PRO A 92 -21.15 6.54 -3.90
N GLN A 93 -20.22 6.36 -2.96
CA GLN A 93 -19.02 5.60 -3.19
C GLN A 93 -19.41 4.12 -3.22
N MET A 94 -19.50 3.56 -4.42
CA MET A 94 -19.89 2.17 -4.63
C MET A 94 -18.79 1.26 -4.10
N LYS A 95 -19.13 0.36 -3.18
CA LYS A 95 -18.21 -0.69 -2.70
C LYS A 95 -17.59 -1.43 -3.91
N PRO A 96 -16.34 -1.90 -3.80
CA PRO A 96 -15.71 -2.69 -4.85
C PRO A 96 -16.61 -3.83 -5.29
N SER A 97 -16.78 -3.94 -6.60
CA SER A 97 -17.53 -5.00 -7.22
C SER A 97 -16.81 -6.34 -7.06
N ASP A 98 -17.55 -7.46 -7.15
CA ASP A 98 -16.96 -8.80 -7.12
C ASP A 98 -15.89 -8.98 -8.22
N ARG A 99 -16.07 -8.32 -9.37
CA ARG A 99 -15.10 -8.33 -10.46
C ARG A 99 -13.78 -7.68 -10.06
N GLU A 100 -13.83 -6.54 -9.36
CA GLU A 100 -12.62 -5.86 -8.89
C GLU A 100 -11.88 -6.68 -7.84
N TYR A 101 -12.60 -7.37 -6.94
CA TYR A 101 -12.00 -8.31 -5.99
C TYR A 101 -11.26 -9.45 -6.70
N ILE A 102 -11.89 -10.05 -7.72
CA ILE A 102 -11.29 -11.14 -8.50
C ILE A 102 -10.05 -10.65 -9.26
N GLU A 103 -10.18 -9.53 -9.97
CA GLU A 103 -9.08 -8.94 -10.75
C GLU A 103 -7.89 -8.59 -9.86
N ARG A 104 -8.14 -7.90 -8.73
CA ARG A 104 -7.11 -7.60 -7.74
C ARG A 104 -6.42 -8.86 -7.24
N SER A 105 -7.19 -9.88 -6.87
CA SER A 105 -6.65 -11.14 -6.34
C SER A 105 -5.72 -11.83 -7.34
N GLN A 106 -6.10 -11.85 -8.63
CA GLN A 106 -5.28 -12.41 -9.70
C GLN A 106 -3.99 -11.62 -9.91
N LEU A 107 -4.07 -10.28 -9.91
CA LEU A 107 -2.89 -9.42 -10.06
C LEU A 107 -1.95 -9.54 -8.86
N ARG A 108 -2.51 -9.72 -7.66
CA ARG A 108 -1.75 -9.93 -6.43
C ARG A 108 -1.06 -11.28 -6.40
N GLU A 109 -1.73 -12.34 -6.84
CA GLU A 109 -1.10 -13.64 -7.11
C GLU A 109 0.08 -13.48 -8.07
N GLN A 110 -0.11 -12.78 -9.19
CA GLN A 110 0.96 -12.54 -10.16
C GLN A 110 2.11 -11.70 -9.59
N ALA A 111 1.85 -10.74 -8.70
CA ALA A 111 2.88 -9.87 -8.14
C ALA A 111 3.70 -10.56 -7.06
N ILE A 112 3.07 -11.37 -6.20
CA ILE A 112 3.70 -11.94 -5.01
C ILE A 112 4.19 -13.36 -5.27
N CYS A 113 3.42 -14.13 -6.02
CA CYS A 113 3.67 -15.54 -6.30
C CYS A 113 4.20 -15.73 -7.74
N HIS A 114 4.82 -14.71 -8.34
CA HIS A 114 5.35 -14.86 -9.69
C HIS A 114 6.43 -15.95 -9.72
N PRO A 115 6.38 -16.87 -10.70
CA PRO A 115 7.48 -17.80 -10.90
C PRO A 115 8.76 -17.04 -11.25
N ASN A 116 9.86 -17.40 -10.61
CA ASN A 116 11.18 -16.92 -11.01
C ASN A 116 11.53 -17.40 -12.43
N ARG A 117 12.68 -17.00 -12.99
CA ARG A 117 13.15 -17.47 -14.32
C ARG A 117 13.21 -19.00 -14.47
N VAL A 118 13.23 -19.76 -13.37
CA VAL A 118 13.25 -21.22 -13.34
C VAL A 118 11.82 -21.80 -13.31
N GLY A 119 10.78 -20.96 -13.44
CA GLY A 119 9.39 -21.38 -13.38
C GLY A 119 8.88 -21.68 -11.97
N LYS A 120 9.63 -21.32 -10.91
CA LYS A 120 9.28 -21.64 -9.52
C LYS A 120 8.74 -20.42 -8.78
N ALA A 121 7.51 -20.54 -8.30
CA ALA A 121 6.82 -19.55 -7.48
C ALA A 121 6.94 -19.94 -6.01
N TYR A 122 7.46 -19.05 -5.18
CA TYR A 122 7.53 -19.26 -3.74
C TYR A 122 6.66 -18.21 -3.06
N CYS A 123 6.05 -18.53 -1.92
CA CYS A 123 5.42 -17.48 -1.13
C CYS A 123 6.50 -16.48 -0.67
N ALA A 124 6.10 -15.24 -0.42
CA ALA A 124 6.97 -14.15 0.06
C ALA A 124 7.89 -14.56 1.24
N TRP A 125 7.49 -15.61 1.95
CA TRP A 125 8.04 -16.09 3.20
C TRP A 125 9.09 -17.20 3.07
N HIS A 126 8.92 -18.11 2.11
CA HIS A 126 9.88 -19.18 1.92
C HIS A 126 11.08 -18.72 1.09
N GLY A 127 10.93 -17.62 0.34
CA GLY A 127 11.96 -17.09 -0.54
C GLY A 127 12.47 -18.15 -1.53
N THR A 128 13.41 -17.77 -2.38
CA THR A 128 14.10 -18.74 -3.26
C THR A 128 15.11 -19.60 -2.50
N ALA A 129 15.47 -19.22 -1.26
CA ALA A 129 16.71 -19.65 -0.61
C ALA A 129 16.63 -20.97 0.17
N ARG A 130 15.47 -21.57 0.41
CA ARG A 130 15.37 -22.75 1.31
C ARG A 130 14.60 -23.96 0.80
N ILE A 131 14.02 -23.94 -0.40
CA ILE A 131 13.25 -25.08 -0.89
C ILE A 131 13.75 -25.49 -2.27
N LYS A 132 14.64 -26.50 -2.29
CA LYS A 132 15.00 -27.24 -3.50
C LYS A 132 13.94 -28.30 -3.78
N SER A 133 12.68 -27.90 -3.95
CA SER A 133 11.68 -28.84 -4.47
C SER A 133 11.84 -28.91 -5.98
N ASN A 134 12.15 -30.10 -6.51
CA ASN A 134 12.09 -30.39 -7.94
C ASN A 134 10.68 -30.86 -8.37
N LYS A 135 9.72 -30.86 -7.44
CA LYS A 135 8.34 -31.25 -7.71
C LYS A 135 7.62 -30.09 -8.41
N THR A 136 6.87 -30.41 -9.46
CA THR A 136 5.89 -29.49 -10.03
C THR A 136 4.81 -29.23 -8.98
N PRO A 137 4.46 -27.97 -8.68
CA PRO A 137 3.44 -27.66 -7.69
C PRO A 137 2.07 -28.19 -8.14
N ASP A 138 1.29 -28.66 -7.17
CA ASP A 138 -0.10 -29.05 -7.39
C ASP A 138 -0.96 -27.80 -7.69
N PRO A 139 -2.07 -27.92 -8.46
CA PRO A 139 -2.95 -26.78 -8.73
C PRO A 139 -3.42 -26.11 -7.43
N GLY A 140 -3.20 -24.80 -7.31
CA GLY A 140 -3.52 -24.04 -6.10
C GLY A 140 -2.44 -24.06 -5.02
N ASN A 141 -1.30 -24.72 -5.26
CA ASN A 141 -0.12 -24.68 -4.40
C ASN A 141 1.06 -23.98 -5.08
N LEU A 142 1.98 -23.47 -4.27
CA LEU A 142 3.24 -22.87 -4.70
C LEU A 142 4.36 -23.92 -4.73
N SER A 143 5.51 -23.60 -5.34
CA SER A 143 6.69 -24.49 -5.37
C SER A 143 7.30 -24.74 -3.98
N CYS A 144 6.90 -23.97 -2.97
CA CYS A 144 7.18 -24.22 -1.55
C CYS A 144 6.17 -25.15 -0.85
N ASP A 145 5.28 -25.82 -1.60
CA ASP A 145 4.18 -26.65 -1.09
C ASP A 145 3.18 -25.90 -0.19
N CYS A 146 3.20 -24.57 -0.19
CA CYS A 146 2.21 -23.75 0.51
C CYS A 146 0.96 -23.59 -0.35
N PRO A 147 -0.25 -23.71 0.22
CA PRO A 147 -1.47 -23.34 -0.48
C PRO A 147 -1.43 -21.85 -0.84
N LEU A 148 -1.82 -21.52 -2.07
CA LEU A 148 -1.82 -20.15 -2.57
C LEU A 148 -2.66 -19.22 -1.69
N LYS A 149 -3.86 -19.67 -1.28
CA LYS A 149 -4.76 -18.90 -0.40
C LYS A 149 -4.12 -18.58 0.95
N GLU A 150 -3.42 -19.56 1.54
CA GLU A 150 -2.71 -19.34 2.80
C GLU A 150 -1.56 -18.35 2.63
N ALA A 151 -0.83 -18.42 1.50
CA ALA A 151 0.26 -17.50 1.20
C ALA A 151 -0.22 -16.05 1.00
N LEU A 152 -1.33 -15.87 0.27
CA LEU A 152 -1.96 -14.56 0.10
C LEU A 152 -2.49 -14.02 1.43
N PHE A 153 -3.14 -14.87 2.23
CA PHE A 153 -3.62 -14.48 3.56
C PHE A 153 -2.47 -14.04 4.48
N GLU A 154 -1.38 -14.80 4.51
CA GLU A 154 -0.21 -14.48 5.34
C GLU A 154 0.48 -13.17 4.93
N GLU A 155 0.62 -12.93 3.63
CA GLU A 155 1.14 -11.65 3.15
C GLU A 155 0.19 -10.49 3.47
N ALA A 156 -1.13 -10.73 3.46
CA ALA A 156 -2.11 -9.72 3.87
C ALA A 156 -1.90 -9.34 5.34
N LEU A 157 -1.82 -10.34 6.23
CA LEU A 157 -1.57 -10.11 7.66
C LEU A 157 -0.32 -9.28 7.89
N ALA A 158 0.80 -9.66 7.27
CA ALA A 158 2.06 -8.97 7.51
C ALA A 158 2.09 -7.54 6.94
N ARG A 159 1.38 -7.27 5.85
CA ARG A 159 1.24 -5.89 5.33
C ARG A 159 0.42 -5.00 6.26
N HIS A 160 -0.48 -5.60 7.03
CA HIS A 160 -1.31 -4.94 8.04
C HIS A 160 -0.70 -5.03 9.45
N GLY A 161 0.61 -5.32 9.55
CA GLY A 161 1.35 -5.33 10.81
C GLY A 161 1.07 -6.53 11.71
N VAL A 162 0.40 -7.58 11.21
CA VAL A 162 0.14 -8.82 11.92
C VAL A 162 1.15 -9.89 11.46
N GLY A 163 2.15 -10.14 12.30
CA GLY A 163 3.32 -10.95 11.90
C GLY A 163 4.30 -10.14 11.04
N SER A 164 5.45 -10.74 10.70
CA SER A 164 6.58 -10.01 10.11
C SER A 164 7.09 -10.69 8.85
N VAL A 165 7.01 -10.08 7.64
CA VAL A 165 7.43 -10.62 6.30
C VAL A 165 8.83 -11.26 6.28
N LYS A 166 9.66 -10.95 7.28
CA LYS A 166 11.03 -11.41 7.36
C LYS A 166 11.11 -12.88 7.77
N THR A 167 12.09 -13.58 7.22
CA THR A 167 12.45 -14.92 7.68
C THR A 167 12.94 -14.84 9.13
N GLY A 168 12.13 -15.30 10.08
CA GLY A 168 12.43 -15.19 11.52
C GLY A 168 11.39 -15.86 12.41
N PRO A 169 11.57 -15.83 13.75
CA PRO A 169 10.64 -16.41 14.73
C PRO A 169 9.30 -15.66 14.83
N GLU A 170 9.20 -14.47 14.25
CA GLU A 170 7.99 -13.61 14.24
C GLU A 170 6.94 -14.03 13.19
N ARG A 171 7.10 -15.22 12.58
CA ARG A 171 6.14 -15.77 11.63
C ARG A 171 4.94 -16.35 12.35
N VAL A 172 3.76 -16.17 11.78
CA VAL A 172 2.56 -16.88 12.25
C VAL A 172 2.75 -18.37 11.96
N HIS A 173 2.63 -19.19 13.00
CA HIS A 173 2.75 -20.65 12.85
C HIS A 173 1.75 -21.16 11.81
N PRO A 174 2.12 -22.10 10.90
CA PRO A 174 1.24 -22.58 9.83
C PRO A 174 -0.14 -23.04 10.32
N ASP A 175 -0.18 -23.75 11.46
CA ASP A 175 -1.45 -24.23 12.04
C ASP A 175 -2.35 -23.09 12.51
N ILE A 176 -1.78 -22.06 13.14
CA ILE A 176 -2.52 -20.88 13.59
C ILE A 176 -3.04 -20.12 12.38
N ARG A 177 -2.20 -19.92 11.37
CA ARG A 177 -2.58 -19.25 10.12
C ARG A 177 -3.75 -19.96 9.45
N ARG A 178 -3.67 -21.29 9.31
CA ARG A 178 -4.73 -22.09 8.69
C ARG A 178 -6.03 -22.02 9.50
N ALA A 179 -5.94 -22.20 10.82
CA ALA A 179 -7.11 -22.12 11.68
C ALA A 179 -7.77 -20.74 11.62
N LEU A 180 -6.97 -19.67 11.59
CA LEU A 180 -7.46 -18.30 11.49
C LEU A 180 -8.13 -18.04 10.15
N LEU A 181 -7.52 -18.44 9.03
CA LEU A 181 -8.12 -18.30 7.71
C LEU A 181 -9.46 -19.03 7.63
N GLN A 182 -9.52 -20.29 8.09
CA GLN A 182 -10.75 -21.07 8.10
C GLN A 182 -11.85 -20.44 8.98
N LEU A 183 -11.47 -19.88 10.13
CA LEU A 183 -12.39 -19.16 11.00
C LEU A 183 -12.96 -17.92 10.30
N LEU A 184 -12.10 -17.13 9.65
CA LEU A 184 -12.49 -15.92 8.95
C LEU A 184 -13.38 -16.20 7.74
N GLU A 185 -13.04 -17.22 6.95
CA GLU A 185 -13.88 -17.68 5.83
C GLU A 185 -15.25 -18.15 6.35
N LYS A 186 -15.29 -18.95 7.42
CA LYS A 186 -16.52 -19.54 7.94
C LYS A 186 -17.44 -18.53 8.65
N CYS A 187 -16.87 -17.69 9.50
CA CYS A 187 -17.64 -16.80 10.37
C CYS A 187 -17.91 -15.43 9.74
N PHE A 188 -17.03 -14.98 8.84
CA PHE A 188 -17.07 -13.62 8.30
C PHE A 188 -17.11 -13.58 6.77
N ASN A 189 -17.15 -14.75 6.10
CA ASN A 189 -17.10 -14.85 4.64
C ASN A 189 -15.90 -14.11 4.04
N TYR A 190 -14.75 -14.20 4.73
CA TYR A 190 -13.52 -13.52 4.36
C TYR A 190 -13.11 -13.84 2.92
N ARG A 191 -12.68 -12.78 2.20
CA ARG A 191 -12.10 -12.86 0.87
C ARG A 191 -10.77 -12.13 0.82
N ASP A 192 -9.94 -12.50 -0.14
CA ASP A 192 -8.68 -11.79 -0.37
C ASP A 192 -8.96 -10.31 -0.71
N GLY A 193 -8.38 -9.40 0.08
CA GLY A 193 -8.60 -7.97 -0.08
C GLY A 193 -9.53 -7.33 0.93
N ASP A 194 -10.22 -8.10 1.78
CA ASP A 194 -11.09 -7.53 2.81
C ASP A 194 -10.33 -6.61 3.79
N PHE A 195 -9.05 -6.91 4.06
CA PHE A 195 -8.19 -6.03 4.87
C PHE A 195 -7.77 -4.76 4.14
N ASP A 196 -7.90 -4.73 2.82
CA ASP A 196 -7.46 -3.64 1.96
C ASP A 196 -8.60 -2.70 1.55
N VAL A 197 -9.78 -2.89 2.15
CA VAL A 197 -10.94 -2.00 2.02
C VAL A 197 -11.11 -1.23 3.32
N ASP A 198 -11.19 0.10 3.20
CA ASP A 198 -11.48 0.99 4.32
C ASP A 198 -12.90 0.69 4.85
N PRO A 199 -13.06 0.30 6.13
CA PRO A 199 -14.35 -0.04 6.69
C PRO A 199 -15.33 1.14 6.76
N ALA A 200 -14.84 2.39 6.77
CA ALA A 200 -15.68 3.58 6.85
C ALA A 200 -16.27 3.96 5.49
N THR A 201 -15.46 3.92 4.44
CA THR A 201 -15.87 4.33 3.07
C THR A 201 -16.30 3.14 2.21
N GLY A 202 -15.91 1.93 2.59
CA GLY A 202 -16.09 0.73 1.79
C GLY A 202 -15.28 0.74 0.50
N GLN A 203 -14.26 1.60 0.37
CA GLN A 203 -13.40 1.71 -0.80
C GLN A 203 -12.05 1.03 -0.58
N TRP A 204 -11.35 0.69 -1.66
CA TRP A 204 -9.96 0.28 -1.57
C TRP A 204 -9.13 1.36 -0.87
N ILE A 205 -8.30 0.94 0.09
CA ILE A 205 -7.27 1.79 0.68
C ILE A 205 -6.33 2.25 -0.44
N PRO A 206 -5.84 3.51 -0.42
CA PRO A 206 -4.91 4.01 -1.43
C PRO A 206 -3.71 3.07 -1.64
N GLY A 207 -3.40 2.75 -2.89
CA GLY A 207 -2.32 1.83 -3.24
C GLY A 207 -2.71 0.34 -3.19
N GLN A 208 -3.97 0.00 -2.92
CA GLN A 208 -4.47 -1.38 -2.91
C GLN A 208 -5.51 -1.68 -4.00
N THR A 209 -5.72 -0.74 -4.93
CA THR A 209 -6.65 -0.92 -6.04
C THR A 209 -6.16 -2.01 -7.01
N PRO A 210 -7.04 -2.59 -7.86
CA PRO A 210 -6.61 -3.46 -8.94
C PRO A 210 -5.53 -2.82 -9.83
N HIS A 211 -5.65 -1.52 -10.13
CA HIS A 211 -4.68 -0.78 -10.94
C HIS A 211 -3.29 -0.72 -10.29
N ASP A 212 -3.23 -0.52 -8.96
CA ASP A 212 -1.97 -0.51 -8.22
C ASP A 212 -1.30 -1.89 -8.24
N TRP A 213 -2.09 -2.94 -8.06
CA TRP A 213 -1.61 -4.32 -8.13
C TRP A 213 -1.17 -4.70 -9.55
N ALA A 214 -1.85 -4.22 -10.60
CA ALA A 214 -1.41 -4.41 -11.99
C ALA A 214 -0.02 -3.82 -12.23
N ARG A 215 0.22 -2.62 -11.70
CA ARG A 215 1.53 -1.97 -11.77
C ARG A 215 2.61 -2.76 -11.02
N ARG A 216 2.28 -3.33 -9.85
CA ARG A 216 3.20 -4.19 -9.09
C ARG A 216 3.49 -5.50 -9.81
N ALA A 217 2.47 -6.14 -10.37
CA ALA A 217 2.63 -7.37 -11.17
C ALA A 217 3.54 -7.13 -12.38
N ALA A 218 3.33 -6.03 -13.10
CA ALA A 218 4.19 -5.64 -14.22
C ALA A 218 5.64 -5.37 -13.78
N ARG A 219 5.86 -4.78 -12.59
CA ARG A 219 7.21 -4.59 -12.03
C ARG A 219 7.85 -5.92 -11.63
N ALA A 220 7.10 -6.81 -10.99
CA ALA A 220 7.57 -8.13 -10.60
C ALA A 220 8.02 -8.94 -11.82
N ALA A 221 7.26 -8.90 -12.91
CA ALA A 221 7.61 -9.55 -14.18
C ALA A 221 8.88 -8.98 -14.83
N ASN A 222 9.19 -7.70 -14.61
CA ASN A 222 10.33 -6.99 -15.23
C ASN A 222 11.57 -6.87 -14.32
N SER A 223 11.53 -7.39 -13.08
CA SER A 223 12.63 -7.22 -12.13
C SER A 223 13.81 -8.15 -12.46
N PRO A 224 15.06 -7.64 -12.53
CA PRO A 224 16.25 -8.47 -12.75
C PRO A 224 16.52 -9.36 -11.52
N PRO A 225 17.13 -10.55 -11.69
CA PRO A 225 17.40 -11.45 -10.57
C PRO A 225 18.37 -10.80 -9.58
N PRO A 226 18.22 -11.07 -8.26
CA PRO A 226 19.23 -10.67 -7.29
C PRO A 226 20.57 -11.32 -7.69
N ALA A 227 21.65 -10.53 -7.67
CA ALA A 227 22.98 -11.04 -7.95
C ALA A 227 23.30 -12.18 -6.96
N GLU A 228 23.55 -13.39 -7.47
CA GLU A 228 24.07 -14.49 -6.68
C GLU A 228 25.46 -14.09 -6.17
N THR A 229 25.54 -13.62 -4.92
CA THR A 229 26.80 -13.59 -4.18
C THR A 229 27.27 -15.03 -4.02
N ARG A 230 28.31 -15.35 -4.78
CA ARG A 230 28.96 -16.66 -4.90
C ARG A 230 29.89 -16.94 -3.73
#